data_AF-A0A946TDP6-F1
#
_entry.id   AF-A0A946TDP6-F1
#
_cell.length_a   1.000
_cell.length_b   1.000
_cell.length_c   1.000
_cell.angle_alpha   90.00
_cell.angle_beta   90.00
_cell.angle_gamma   90.00
#
_symmetry.space_group_name_H-M   'P 1'
#
loop_
_entity.id
_entity.type
_entity.pdbx_description
1 polymer ?
#
loop_
_entity_poly.entity_id
_entity_poly.type
_entity_poly.pdbx_seq_one_letter_code
_entity_poly.pdbx_strand_id
1 'polypeptide(L)'
;MDTADDSMKRLADTYSMPEDQKKAVREELVQTTLPLFLSGLNQSLLEQGGIYFADDHLSIADLKVYVMVNDLTNGHLDYIPTTIVVAHAPELLAHQARVRSYLRENTPQLDYV
;
A
#
# COMPACT_ATOMS: atom_id res chain seq x y z
N MET A 1 -0.78 3.56 18.10
CA MET A 1 -0.24 2.23 17.78
C MET A 1 -0.84 1.84 16.43
N ASP A 2 -0.17 2.28 15.37
CA ASP A 2 0.16 1.53 14.15
C ASP A 2 -0.83 0.53 13.52
N THR A 3 -2.08 0.92 13.25
CA THR A 3 -3.00 0.10 12.45
C THR A 3 -2.48 -0.22 11.04
N ALA A 4 -1.54 0.59 10.54
CA ALA A 4 -0.93 0.44 9.23
C ALA A 4 0.06 -0.71 9.16
N ASP A 5 1.08 -0.65 10.02
CA ASP A 5 2.08 -1.69 10.10
C ASP A 5 1.42 -3.01 10.58
N ASP A 6 0.37 -2.97 11.41
CA ASP A 6 -0.39 -4.16 11.83
C ASP A 6 -1.17 -4.81 10.67
N SER A 7 -1.83 -4.02 9.81
CA SER A 7 -2.56 -4.53 8.65
C SER A 7 -1.61 -5.16 7.62
N MET A 8 -0.49 -4.49 7.35
CA MET A 8 0.54 -4.99 6.44
C MET A 8 1.26 -6.21 6.99
N LYS A 9 1.50 -6.25 8.31
CA LYS A 9 2.03 -7.43 8.98
C LYS A 9 1.11 -8.63 8.83
N ARG A 10 -0.20 -8.44 9.04
CA ARG A 10 -1.18 -9.52 8.89
C ARG A 10 -1.26 -10.04 7.46
N LEU A 11 -1.16 -9.15 6.46
CA LEU A 11 -1.03 -9.54 5.06
C LEU A 11 0.27 -10.33 4.81
N ALA A 12 1.40 -9.86 5.33
CA ALA A 12 2.69 -10.52 5.18
C ALA A 12 2.71 -11.93 5.82
N ASP A 13 2.07 -12.10 6.98
CA ASP A 13 1.96 -13.39 7.65
C ASP A 13 1.24 -14.44 6.79
N THR A 14 0.41 -14.02 5.81
CA THR A 14 -0.29 -14.94 4.89
C THR A 14 0.63 -15.63 3.88
N TYR A 15 1.84 -15.12 3.62
CA TYR A 15 2.75 -15.71 2.63
C TYR A 15 3.19 -17.14 3.00
N SER A 16 3.29 -17.43 4.30
CA SER A 16 3.73 -18.74 4.81
C SER A 16 2.56 -19.66 5.19
N MET A 17 1.31 -19.24 4.95
CA MET A 17 0.12 -20.02 5.32
C MET A 17 -0.23 -21.07 4.25
N PRO A 18 -0.80 -22.23 4.66
CA PRO A 18 -1.46 -23.15 3.74
C PRO A 18 -2.56 -22.45 2.94
N GLU A 19 -2.84 -22.95 1.73
CA GLU A 19 -3.66 -22.24 0.75
C GLU A 19 -5.08 -21.91 1.24
N ASP A 20 -5.77 -22.87 1.86
CA ASP A 20 -7.12 -22.64 2.40
C ASP A 20 -7.13 -21.57 3.51
N GLN A 21 -6.10 -21.57 4.36
CA GLN A 21 -5.96 -20.58 5.43
C GLN A 21 -5.60 -19.20 4.86
N LYS A 22 -4.68 -19.14 3.89
CA LYS A 22 -4.30 -17.93 3.20
C LYS A 22 -5.53 -17.27 2.56
N LYS A 23 -6.32 -18.05 1.83
CA LYS A 23 -7.56 -17.58 1.20
C LYS A 23 -8.51 -16.98 2.24
N ALA A 24 -8.84 -17.73 3.30
CA ALA A 24 -9.78 -17.28 4.32
C ALA A 24 -9.31 -15.98 5.00
N VAL A 25 -8.02 -15.87 5.33
CA VAL A 25 -7.46 -14.65 5.96
C VAL A 25 -7.47 -13.48 5.00
N ARG A 26 -7.08 -13.66 3.73
CA ARG A 26 -7.07 -12.56 2.75
C ARG A 26 -8.48 -12.08 2.40
N GLU A 27 -9.45 -12.99 2.29
CA GLU A 27 -10.85 -12.63 2.11
C GLU A 27 -11.38 -11.84 3.32
N GLU A 28 -11.04 -12.24 4.55
CA GLU A 28 -11.38 -11.48 5.76
C GLU A 28 -10.75 -10.08 5.75
N LEU A 29 -9.46 -9.98 5.43
CA LEU A 29 -8.73 -8.72 5.32
C LEU A 29 -9.40 -7.76 4.31
N VAL A 30 -9.85 -8.26 3.17
CA VAL A 30 -10.54 -7.46 2.14
C VAL A 30 -11.88 -6.94 2.64
N GLN A 31 -12.60 -7.69 3.48
CA GLN A 31 -13.91 -7.28 3.99
C GLN A 31 -13.83 -6.37 5.23
N THR A 32 -12.74 -6.42 5.99
CA THR A 32 -12.65 -5.74 7.30
C THR A 32 -11.51 -4.73 7.34
N THR A 33 -10.28 -5.24 7.33
CA THR A 33 -9.10 -4.51 7.77
C THR A 33 -8.59 -3.56 6.70
N LEU A 34 -8.45 -4.05 5.46
CA LEU A 34 -7.88 -3.27 4.35
C LEU A 34 -8.74 -2.04 4.01
N PRO A 35 -10.09 -2.11 3.92
CA PRO A 35 -10.90 -0.92 3.66
C PRO A 35 -10.74 0.18 4.70
N LEU A 36 -10.79 -0.17 5.99
CA LEU A 36 -10.65 0.78 7.10
C LEU A 36 -9.28 1.44 7.08
N PHE A 37 -8.24 0.62 6.92
CA PHE A 37 -6.87 1.07 6.91
C PHE A 37 -6.58 2.00 5.71
N LEU A 38 -6.97 1.59 4.50
CA LEU A 38 -6.79 2.39 3.28
C LEU A 38 -7.52 3.73 3.38
N SER A 39 -8.76 3.72 3.87
CA SER A 39 -9.53 4.96 4.05
C SER A 39 -8.85 5.91 5.04
N GLY A 40 -8.30 5.38 6.14
CA GLY A 40 -7.55 6.16 7.12
C GLY A 40 -6.28 6.77 6.53
N LEU A 41 -5.50 6.00 5.77
CA LEU A 41 -4.30 6.53 5.09
C LEU A 41 -4.64 7.60 4.05
N ASN A 42 -5.71 7.40 3.29
CA ASN A 42 -6.17 8.38 2.32
C ASN A 42 -6.52 9.70 3.01
N GLN A 43 -7.22 9.63 4.14
CA GLN A 43 -7.52 10.80 4.96
C GLN A 43 -6.25 11.46 5.49
N SER A 44 -5.32 10.69 6.07
CA SER A 44 -4.06 11.24 6.58
C SER A 44 -3.22 11.93 5.50
N LEU A 45 -3.18 11.38 4.28
CA LEU A 45 -2.51 12.04 3.15
C LEU A 45 -3.16 13.39 2.84
N LEU A 46 -4.49 13.44 2.79
CA LEU A 46 -5.23 14.66 2.50
C LEU A 46 -5.06 15.73 3.59
N GLU A 47 -5.05 15.33 4.87
CA GLU A 47 -4.82 16.23 6.01
C GLU A 47 -3.43 16.87 5.96
N GLN A 48 -2.45 16.18 5.38
CA GLN A 48 -1.08 16.66 5.18
C GLN A 48 -0.90 17.43 3.86
N GLY A 49 -1.98 17.80 3.17
CA GLY A 49 -1.93 18.59 1.93
C GLY A 49 -1.92 17.76 0.63
N GLY A 50 -1.98 16.43 0.73
CA GLY A 50 -2.23 15.55 -0.42
C GLY A 50 -1.01 15.21 -1.27
N ILE A 51 0.19 15.68 -0.90
CA ILE A 51 1.42 15.48 -1.69
C ILE A 51 2.29 14.38 -1.10
N TYR A 52 2.69 14.53 0.17
CA TYR A 52 3.50 13.58 0.93
C TYR A 52 2.97 13.45 2.35
N PHE A 53 3.38 12.40 3.06
CA PHE A 53 2.92 12.11 4.42
C PHE A 53 3.62 12.92 5.53
N ALA A 54 4.78 13.52 5.23
CA ALA A 54 5.59 14.24 6.22
C ALA A 54 6.15 15.54 5.62
N ASP A 55 5.49 16.66 5.90
CA ASP A 55 5.75 17.96 5.28
C ASP A 55 5.78 17.88 3.73
N ASP A 56 6.08 18.97 3.04
CA ASP A 56 6.11 19.00 1.57
C ASP A 56 7.33 18.26 0.94
N HIS A 57 7.84 17.20 1.58
CA HIS A 57 8.98 16.43 1.08
C HIS A 57 8.79 14.90 1.20
N LEU A 58 9.50 14.18 0.34
CA LEU A 58 9.51 12.71 0.35
C LEU A 58 10.18 12.20 1.64
N SER A 59 9.50 11.29 2.33
CA SER A 59 9.97 10.65 3.56
C SER A 59 9.91 9.13 3.49
N ILE A 60 10.39 8.46 4.54
CA ILE A 60 10.27 7.00 4.69
C ILE A 60 8.80 6.55 4.72
N ALA A 61 7.88 7.38 5.22
CA ALA A 61 6.45 7.07 5.24
C ALA A 61 5.90 6.92 3.81
N ASP A 62 6.30 7.82 2.91
CA ASP A 62 5.90 7.78 1.50
C ASP A 62 6.43 6.53 0.79
N LEU A 63 7.65 6.12 1.10
CA LEU A 63 8.24 4.90 0.54
C LEU A 63 7.52 3.64 1.01
N LYS A 64 7.16 3.56 2.31
CA LYS A 64 6.36 2.46 2.85
C LYS A 64 5.00 2.36 2.17
N VAL A 65 4.29 3.49 2.05
CA VAL A 65 2.99 3.55 1.40
C VAL A 65 3.09 3.20 -0.09
N TYR A 66 4.13 3.67 -0.77
CA TYR A 66 4.39 3.33 -2.17
C TYR A 66 4.51 1.82 -2.39
N VAL A 67 5.33 1.12 -1.59
CA VAL A 67 5.52 -0.34 -1.69
C VAL A 67 4.19 -1.06 -1.46
N MET A 68 3.47 -0.69 -0.41
CA MET A 68 2.17 -1.27 -0.11
C MET A 68 1.16 -1.09 -1.26
N VAL A 69 1.00 0.15 -1.76
CA VAL A 69 0.03 0.44 -2.82
C VAL A 69 0.44 -0.28 -4.10
N ASN A 70 1.73 -0.44 -4.37
CA ASN A 70 2.23 -1.24 -5.48
C ASN A 70 1.83 -2.72 -5.36
N ASP A 71 2.03 -3.35 -4.21
CA ASP A 71 1.65 -4.75 -4.00
C ASP A 71 0.14 -4.96 -4.13
N LEU A 72 -0.66 -4.05 -3.60
CA LEU A 72 -2.12 -4.11 -3.69
C LEU A 72 -2.67 -3.87 -5.10
N THR A 73 -1.89 -3.26 -6.00
CA THR A 73 -2.36 -2.87 -7.35
C THR A 73 -1.75 -3.68 -8.50
N ASN A 74 -0.64 -4.39 -8.27
CA ASN A 74 0.09 -5.09 -9.33
C ASN A 74 -0.53 -6.44 -9.75
N GLY A 75 -1.48 -6.99 -8.98
CA GLY A 75 -2.20 -8.24 -9.29
C GLY A 75 -1.54 -9.55 -8.85
N HIS A 76 -0.44 -9.52 -8.10
CA HIS A 76 0.23 -10.74 -7.60
C HIS A 76 -0.33 -11.29 -6.28
N LEU A 77 -1.19 -10.53 -5.58
CA LEU A 77 -1.79 -10.94 -4.32
C LEU A 77 -3.08 -11.71 -4.58
N ASP A 78 -3.00 -13.04 -4.58
CA ASP A 78 -4.18 -13.91 -4.68
C ASP A 78 -5.25 -13.50 -3.66
N TYR A 79 -6.52 -13.56 -4.08
CA TYR A 79 -7.71 -13.26 -3.28
C TYR A 79 -7.86 -11.79 -2.84
N ILE A 80 -6.97 -10.89 -3.26
CA ILE A 80 -7.09 -9.45 -3.01
C ILE A 80 -7.37 -8.73 -4.34
N PRO A 81 -8.53 -8.05 -4.48
CA PRO A 81 -8.82 -7.30 -5.69
C PRO A 81 -7.85 -6.14 -5.90
N THR A 82 -7.29 -6.01 -7.11
CA THR A 82 -6.41 -4.88 -7.46
C THR A 82 -7.12 -3.52 -7.42
N THR A 83 -8.45 -3.55 -7.40
CA THR A 83 -9.32 -2.37 -7.31
C THR A 83 -9.50 -1.87 -5.87
N ILE A 84 -9.00 -2.57 -4.85
CA ILE A 84 -9.24 -2.22 -3.45
C ILE A 84 -8.72 -0.82 -3.08
N VAL A 85 -7.58 -0.41 -3.65
CA VAL A 85 -7.03 0.93 -3.44
C VAL A 85 -7.89 1.99 -4.13
N VAL A 86 -8.35 1.73 -5.37
CA VAL A 86 -9.27 2.63 -6.08
C VAL A 86 -10.55 2.84 -5.28
N ALA A 87 -11.08 1.76 -4.67
CA ALA A 87 -12.34 1.78 -3.95
C ALA A 87 -12.28 2.53 -2.60
N HIS A 88 -11.15 2.50 -1.90
CA HIS A 88 -11.05 3.00 -0.52
C HIS A 88 -10.03 4.12 -0.31
N ALA A 89 -9.10 4.31 -1.24
CA ALA A 89 -8.00 5.26 -1.11
C ALA A 89 -7.51 5.80 -2.46
N PRO A 90 -8.38 6.44 -3.26
CA PRO A 90 -8.04 6.87 -4.62
C PRO A 90 -6.87 7.84 -4.70
N GLU A 91 -6.68 8.70 -3.68
CA GLU A 91 -5.59 9.69 -3.67
C GLU A 91 -4.21 9.03 -3.52
N LEU A 92 -4.16 7.85 -2.91
CA LEU A 92 -2.92 7.09 -2.81
C LEU A 92 -2.38 6.63 -4.17
N LEU A 93 -3.22 6.56 -5.22
CA LEU A 93 -2.76 6.24 -6.57
C LEU A 93 -2.00 7.41 -7.20
N ALA A 94 -2.46 8.64 -6.98
CA ALA A 94 -1.75 9.83 -7.41
C ALA A 94 -0.42 9.99 -6.64
N HIS A 95 -0.45 9.75 -5.32
CA HIS A 95 0.76 9.67 -4.49
C HIS A 95 1.75 8.63 -5.00
N GLN A 96 1.29 7.39 -5.25
CA GLN A 96 2.13 6.30 -5.77
C GLN A 96 2.81 6.70 -7.09
N ALA A 97 2.07 7.30 -8.03
CA ALA A 97 2.61 7.75 -9.30
C ALA A 97 3.70 8.82 -9.14
N ARG A 98 3.53 9.73 -8.17
CA ARG A 98 4.53 10.76 -7.84
C ARG A 98 5.80 10.14 -7.27
N VAL A 99 5.68 9.27 -6.25
CA VAL A 99 6.83 8.58 -5.65
C VAL A 99 7.55 7.72 -6.66
N ARG A 100 6.83 6.98 -7.52
CA ARG A 100 7.42 6.20 -8.61
C ARG A 100 8.24 7.06 -9.57
N SER A 101 7.73 8.22 -9.95
CA SER A 101 8.42 9.15 -10.86
C SER A 101 9.71 9.67 -10.21
N TYR A 102 9.62 10.08 -8.94
CA TYR A 102 10.80 10.49 -8.17
C TYR A 102 11.85 9.38 -8.09
N LEU A 103 11.45 8.15 -7.75
CA LEU A 103 12.38 7.02 -7.64
C LEU A 103 13.07 6.72 -8.99
N ARG A 104 12.34 6.76 -10.11
CA ARG A 104 12.92 6.55 -11.44
C ARG A 104 13.94 7.62 -11.81
N GLU A 105 13.71 8.86 -11.40
CA GLU A 105 14.58 9.99 -11.71
C GLU A 105 15.82 10.04 -10.81
N ASN A 106 15.71 9.55 -9.57
CA ASN A 106 16.73 9.72 -8.53
C ASN A 106 17.43 8.41 -8.11
N THR A 107 16.97 7.26 -8.59
CA THR A 107 17.63 5.96 -8.35
C THR A 107 18.37 5.55 -9.62
N PRO A 108 19.68 5.27 -9.57
CA PRO A 108 20.39 4.68 -10.69
C PRO A 108 19.66 3.40 -11.10
N GLN A 109 19.40 3.21 -12.40
CA GLN A 109 18.96 1.90 -12.88
C GLN A 109 20.08 0.92 -12.53
N LEU A 110 19.78 -0.01 -11.64
CA LEU A 110 20.69 -1.12 -11.36
C LEU A 110 20.63 -2.02 -12.59
N ASP A 111 21.60 -1.84 -13.49
CA ASP A 111 21.88 -2.77 -14.58
C ASP A 111 22.31 -4.11 -13.94
N TYR A 112 21.34 -4.92 -13.55
CA TYR A 112 21.58 -6.31 -13.22
C TYR A 112 21.83 -7.04 -14.54
N VAL A 113 23.12 -7.24 -14.85
CA VAL A 113 23.63 -8.10 -15.93
C VAL A 113 23.39 -9.57 -15.60
#